data_AF-A0A6N6SRM3-F1
#
_entry.id   AF-A0A6N6SRM3-F1
#
_cell.length_a   1.000
_cell.length_b   1.000
_cell.length_c   1.000
_cell.angle_alpha   90.00
_cell.angle_beta   90.00
_cell.angle_gamma   90.00
#
_symmetry.space_group_name_H-M   'P 1'
#
loop_
_entity.id
_entity.type
_entity.pdbx_description
1 polymer ?
#
loop_
_entity_poly.entity_id
_entity_poly.type
_entity_poly.pdbx_seq_one_letter_code
_entity_poly.pdbx_strand_id
1 'polypeptide(L)'
;MPSREPRTRLTPAPLPQAPLDDAQRLACLRLIRSDSVGPVTFRELINHFGGAVQALDALPDLSRRGGRRQAIRVCPRPQAEAELEAARRIGAQP
;
A
#
# COMPACT_ATOMS: atom_id res chain seq x y z
N MET A 1 48.35 23.38 -5.55
CA MET A 1 47.43 22.24 -5.31
C MET A 1 46.12 22.81 -4.77
N PRO A 2 45.01 22.87 -5.54
CA PRO A 2 43.75 23.40 -5.02
C PRO A 2 43.04 22.36 -4.13
N SER A 3 42.75 22.76 -2.90
CA SER A 3 42.00 21.98 -1.91
C SER A 3 40.59 21.67 -2.43
N ARG A 4 40.22 20.39 -2.37
CA ARG A 4 38.90 19.89 -2.79
C ARG A 4 37.92 20.05 -1.63
N GLU A 5 36.98 20.98 -1.74
CA GLU A 5 35.93 21.19 -0.73
C GLU A 5 35.09 19.92 -0.51
N PRO A 6 34.67 19.61 0.73
CA PRO A 6 33.86 18.45 1.03
C PRO A 6 32.46 18.65 0.45
N ARG A 7 32.14 17.86 -0.57
CA ARG A 7 30.80 17.82 -1.20
C ARG A 7 29.74 17.63 -0.12
N THR A 8 28.97 18.69 0.13
CA THR A 8 27.83 18.70 1.04
C THR A 8 26.89 17.58 0.61
N ARG A 9 26.65 16.61 1.50
CA ARG A 9 25.73 15.50 1.23
C ARG A 9 24.33 16.09 1.05
N LEU A 10 23.80 15.99 -0.16
CA LEU A 10 22.40 16.30 -0.44
C LEU A 10 21.57 15.26 0.31
N THR A 11 21.04 15.64 1.46
CA THR A 11 20.12 14.79 2.23
C THR A 11 18.74 15.05 1.66
N PRO A 12 18.04 14.05 1.10
CA PRO A 12 16.70 14.28 0.57
C PRO A 12 15.80 14.78 1.70
N ALA A 13 14.95 15.76 1.38
CA ALA A 13 13.92 16.21 2.32
C ALA A 13 13.08 15.00 2.74
N PRO A 14 12.74 14.87 4.04
CA PRO A 14 11.90 13.78 4.50
C PRO A 14 10.58 13.84 3.72
N LEU A 15 10.27 12.76 3.00
CA LEU A 15 8.97 12.61 2.36
C LEU A 15 7.91 12.69 3.47
N PRO A 16 6.77 13.36 3.26
CA PRO A 16 5.68 13.33 4.21
C PRO A 16 5.23 11.87 4.39
N GLN A 17 5.69 11.25 5.47
CA GLN A 17 5.27 9.93 5.89
C GLN A 17 3.99 10.18 6.69
N ALA A 18 2.85 10.26 6.00
CA ALA A 18 1.58 10.26 6.71
C ALA A 18 1.56 8.96 7.54
N PRO A 19 1.52 9.03 8.88
CA PRO A 19 1.49 7.83 9.69
C PRO A 19 0.19 7.10 9.35
N LEU A 20 0.33 5.92 8.73
CA LEU A 20 -0.80 5.03 8.52
C LEU A 20 -1.09 4.34 9.84
N ASP A 21 -2.32 4.50 10.33
CA ASP A 21 -2.83 3.73 11.47
C ASP A 21 -2.77 2.23 11.15
N ASP A 22 -2.71 1.35 12.17
CA ASP A 22 -2.65 -0.10 11.98
C ASP A 22 -3.77 -0.62 11.04
N ALA A 23 -4.97 -0.04 11.13
CA ALA A 23 -6.10 -0.36 10.27
C ALA A 23 -5.84 0.02 8.79
N GLN A 24 -5.21 1.15 8.55
CA GLN A 24 -4.86 1.60 7.19
C GLN A 24 -3.71 0.78 6.62
N ARG A 25 -2.71 0.42 7.44
CA ARG A 25 -1.62 -0.50 7.04
C ARG A 25 -2.18 -1.85 6.64
N LEU A 26 -3.08 -2.42 7.45
CA LEU A 26 -3.77 -3.66 7.15
C LEU A 26 -4.58 -3.55 5.85
N ALA A 27 -5.29 -2.44 5.65
CA ALA A 27 -6.03 -2.20 4.41
C ALA A 27 -5.10 -2.11 3.19
N CYS A 28 -3.98 -1.39 3.28
CA CYS A 28 -2.97 -1.33 2.22
C CYS A 28 -2.42 -2.72 1.90
N LEU A 29 -2.09 -3.51 2.92
CA LEU A 29 -1.57 -4.86 2.74
C LEU A 29 -2.61 -5.77 2.06
N ARG A 30 -3.86 -5.73 2.52
CA ARG A 30 -4.94 -6.49 1.90
C ARG A 30 -5.16 -6.07 0.45
N LEU A 31 -5.07 -4.78 0.16
CA LEU A 31 -5.30 -4.24 -1.18
C LEU A 31 -4.22 -4.73 -2.16
N ILE A 32 -2.93 -4.63 -1.80
CA ILE A 32 -1.83 -5.07 -2.68
C ILE A 32 -1.71 -6.60 -2.79
N ARG A 33 -2.22 -7.34 -1.80
CA ARG A 33 -2.32 -8.81 -1.83
C ARG A 33 -3.61 -9.32 -2.48
N SER A 34 -4.50 -8.42 -2.89
CA SER A 34 -5.70 -8.80 -3.63
C SER A 34 -5.36 -9.10 -5.08
N ASP A 35 -6.09 -10.04 -5.66
CA ASP A 35 -5.85 -10.46 -7.03
C ASP A 35 -6.07 -9.27 -7.99
N SER A 36 -5.22 -9.16 -9.02
CA SER A 36 -5.29 -8.10 -10.03
C SER A 36 -5.04 -6.66 -9.53
N VAL A 37 -4.51 -6.48 -8.32
CA VAL A 37 -4.10 -5.16 -7.79
C VAL A 37 -2.58 -5.02 -7.85
N GLY A 38 -2.09 -4.42 -8.94
CA GLY A 38 -0.69 -4.02 -9.07
C GLY A 38 -0.42 -2.62 -8.51
N PRO A 39 0.84 -2.13 -8.54
CA PRO A 39 1.20 -0.81 -8.03
C PRO A 39 0.48 0.34 -8.75
N VAL A 40 0.19 0.18 -10.05
CA VAL A 40 -0.60 1.15 -10.83
C VAL A 40 -2.05 1.17 -10.34
N THR A 41 -2.70 0.00 -10.32
CA THR A 41 -4.09 -0.14 -9.84
C THR A 41 -4.23 0.36 -8.40
N PHE A 42 -3.26 0.06 -7.53
CA PHE A 42 -3.24 0.55 -6.16
C PHE A 42 -3.27 2.08 -6.13
N ARG A 43 -2.37 2.75 -6.87
CA ARG A 43 -2.33 4.21 -6.96
C ARG A 43 -3.67 4.78 -7.46
N GLU A 44 -4.24 4.20 -8.51
CA GLU A 44 -5.51 4.64 -9.07
C GLU A 44 -6.65 4.48 -8.06
N LEU A 45 -6.72 3.36 -7.35
CA LEU A 45 -7.73 3.10 -6.33
C LEU A 45 -7.59 4.07 -5.14
N ILE A 46 -6.37 4.35 -4.68
CA ILE A 46 -6.14 5.33 -3.62
C ILE A 46 -6.55 6.73 -4.08
N ASN A 47 -6.22 7.13 -5.31
CA ASN A 47 -6.58 8.43 -5.85
C ASN A 47 -8.09 8.58 -6.06
N HIS A 48 -8.78 7.51 -6.47
CA HIS A 48 -10.21 7.54 -6.76
C HIS A 48 -11.07 7.45 -5.50
N PHE A 49 -10.71 6.58 -4.56
CA PHE A 49 -11.49 6.33 -3.33
C PHE A 49 -10.95 7.06 -2.10
N GLY A 50 -9.81 7.76 -2.20
CA GLY A 50 -9.24 8.52 -1.10
C GLY A 50 -8.61 7.66 0.02
N GLY A 51 -8.46 6.35 -0.17
CA GLY A 51 -7.77 5.49 0.79
C GLY A 51 -7.99 3.99 0.60
N ALA A 52 -7.12 3.18 1.18
CA ALA A 52 -7.14 1.71 0.99
C ALA A 52 -8.38 1.05 1.60
N VAL A 53 -8.90 1.58 2.71
CA VAL A 53 -10.12 1.07 3.36
C VAL A 53 -11.33 1.25 2.45
N GLN A 54 -11.51 2.46 1.92
CA GLN A 54 -12.60 2.80 1.00
C GLN A 54 -12.49 2.02 -0.32
N ALA A 55 -11.27 1.89 -0.83
CA ALA A 55 -11.01 1.07 -2.01
C ALA A 55 -11.42 -0.39 -1.81
N LEU A 56 -11.04 -1.01 -0.69
CA LEU A 56 -11.42 -2.40 -0.37
C LEU A 56 -12.94 -2.61 -0.30
N ASP A 57 -13.67 -1.64 0.24
CA ASP A 57 -15.14 -1.69 0.31
C ASP A 57 -15.78 -1.56 -1.09
N ALA A 58 -15.18 -0.73 -1.95
CA ALA A 58 -15.68 -0.50 -3.30
C ALA A 58 -15.24 -1.56 -4.34
N LEU A 59 -14.20 -2.35 -4.06
CA LEU A 59 -13.66 -3.38 -4.97
C LEU A 59 -14.71 -4.38 -5.51
N PRO A 60 -15.61 -4.96 -4.69
CA PRO A 60 -16.60 -5.93 -5.16
C PRO A 60 -17.57 -5.32 -6.18
N ASP A 61 -17.95 -4.07 -5.92
CA ASP A 61 -18.89 -3.35 -6.77
C ASP A 61 -18.21 -2.86 -8.07
N LEU A 62 -16.94 -2.44 -7.99
CA LEU A 62 -16.12 -2.09 -9.15
C LEU A 62 -15.87 -3.30 -10.06
N SER A 63 -15.66 -4.48 -9.48
CA SER A 63 -15.54 -5.72 -10.24
C SER A 63 -16.82 -6.06 -11.00
N ARG A 64 -17.99 -5.75 -10.44
CA ARG A 64 -19.29 -5.95 -11.08
C ARG A 64 -19.54 -4.95 -12.21
N ARG A 65 -19.22 -3.67 -11.99
CA ARG A 65 -19.42 -2.59 -12.96
C ARG A 65 -18.41 -2.61 -14.12
N GLY A 66 -17.16 -3.01 -13.86
CA GLY A 66 -16.09 -3.02 -14.85
C GLY A 66 -16.13 -4.16 -15.87
N GLY A 67 -17.18 -4.99 -15.88
CA GLY A 67 -17.31 -6.10 -16.83
C GLY A 67 -16.21 -7.16 -16.71
N ARG A 68 -15.43 -7.17 -15.61
CA ARG A 68 -14.41 -8.19 -15.39
C ARG A 68 -15.10 -9.53 -15.23
N ARG A 69 -14.72 -10.48 -16.09
CA ARG A 69 -15.27 -11.84 -16.12
C ARG A 69 -15.01 -12.62 -14.83
N GLN A 70 -14.05 -12.16 -14.02
CA GLN A 70 -13.67 -12.76 -12.75
C GLN A 70 -13.74 -11.71 -11.64
N ALA A 71 -14.38 -12.07 -10.53
CA ALA A 71 -14.47 -11.22 -9.35
C ALA A 71 -13.08 -10.95 -8.77
N ILE A 72 -12.75 -9.69 -8.47
CA ILE A 72 -11.52 -9.35 -7.75
C ILE A 72 -11.52 -10.08 -6.41
N ARG A 73 -10.58 -11.02 -6.22
CA ARG A 73 -10.46 -11.77 -4.98
C ARG A 73 -9.73 -10.92 -3.96
N VAL A 74 -10.50 -10.34 -3.04
CA VAL A 74 -9.96 -9.55 -1.93
C VAL A 74 -9.22 -10.47 -0.95
N CYS A 75 -8.01 -10.06 -0.52
CA CYS A 75 -7.28 -10.79 0.50
C CYS A 75 -8.08 -10.84 1.81
N PRO A 76 -8.31 -12.05 2.38
CA PRO A 76 -9.04 -12.19 3.64
C PRO A 76 -8.27 -11.52 4.77
N ARG A 77 -9.00 -10.80 5.63
CA ARG A 77 -8.45 -10.10 6.79
C ARG A 77 -7.47 -10.94 7.64
N PRO A 78 -7.79 -12.19 8.05
CA PRO A 78 -6.90 -12.97 8.91
C PRO A 78 -5.56 -13.31 8.25
N GLN A 79 -5.52 -13.42 6.91
CA GLN A 79 -4.27 -13.69 6.21
C GLN A 79 -3.34 -12.48 6.25
N ALA A 80 -3.88 -11.28 6.03
CA ALA A 80 -3.10 -10.05 6.12
C ALA A 80 -2.68 -9.73 7.56
N GLU A 81 -3.51 -10.05 8.56
CA GLU A 81 -3.15 -9.92 9.98
C GLU A 81 -2.00 -10.86 10.36
N ALA A 82 -2.07 -12.12 9.94
CA ALA A 82 -0.98 -13.09 10.17
C ALA A 82 0.34 -12.66 9.52
N GLU A 83 0.27 -12.04 8.34
CA GLU A 83 1.45 -11.52 7.66
C GLU A 83 2.03 -10.28 8.33
N LEU A 84 1.18 -9.35 8.77
CA LEU A 84 1.60 -8.20 9.57
C LEU A 84 2.29 -8.64 10.86
N GLU A 85 1.74 -9.66 11.52
CA GLU A 85 2.33 -10.25 12.72
C GLU A 85 3.68 -10.92 12.41
N ALA A 86 3.77 -11.67 11.32
CA ALA A 86 5.03 -12.28 10.88
C ALA A 86 6.10 -11.21 10.56
N ALA A 87 5.72 -10.13 9.89
CA ALA A 87 6.59 -8.99 9.62
C ALA A 87 7.05 -8.30 10.92
N ARG A 88 6.13 -8.10 11.87
CA ARG A 88 6.45 -7.56 13.21
C ARG A 88 7.47 -8.43 13.95
N ARG A 89 7.33 -9.75 13.90
CA ARG A 89 8.27 -10.69 14.57
C ARG A 89 9.71 -10.59 14.06
N ILE A 90 9.90 -10.26 12.78
CA ILE A 90 11.23 -10.07 12.18
C ILE A 90 11.71 -8.62 12.26
N GLY A 91 10.98 -7.74 12.95
CA GLY A 91 11.30 -6.31 13.08
C GLY A 91 11.05 -5.51 11.79
N ALA A 92 10.33 -6.06 10.82
CA ALA A 92 9.97 -5.34 9.61
C ALA A 92 8.82 -4.38 9.87
N GLN A 93 8.97 -3.15 9.37
CA GLN A 93 7.95 -2.11 9.46
C GLN A 93 7.36 -1.90 8.04
N PRO A 94 6.12 -2.35 7.79
CA PRO A 94 5.44 -2.16 6.52
C PRO A 94 4.93 -0.72 6.34
#